data_AF-A0A957AT55-F1
#
_entry.id   AF-A0A957AT55-F1
#
_cell.length_a   1.000
_cell.length_b   1.000
_cell.length_c   1.000
_cell.angle_alpha   90.00
_cell.angle_beta   90.00
_cell.angle_gamma   90.00
#
_symmetry.space_group_name_H-M   'P 1'
#
loop_
_entity.id
_entity.type
_entity.pdbx_description
1 polymer ?
#
loop_
_entity_poly.entity_id
_entity_poly.type
_entity_poly.pdbx_seq_one_letter_code
_entity_poly.pdbx_strand_id
1 'polypeptide(L)' 'MNAKSLHTLEFDKILQRLAERTSFSAGAQLARDMLPTDDLTLARHWLAETAEARRLLSEHSDVHLGGVFDVR' A
#
# COMPACT_ATOMS: atom_id res chain seq x y z
N MET A 1 -17.43 -6.04 -0.16
CA MET A 1 -17.26 -4.64 0.27
C MET A 1 -18.40 -3.74 -0.26
N ASN A 2 -18.77 -2.67 0.46
CA ASN A 2 -19.86 -1.76 0.07
C ASN A 2 -19.33 -0.52 -0.69
N ALA A 3 -19.69 -0.38 -1.97
CA ALA A 3 -19.26 0.72 -2.84
C ALA A 3 -19.72 2.11 -2.36
N LYS A 4 -20.91 2.22 -1.77
CA LYS A 4 -21.41 3.49 -1.22
C LYS A 4 -20.52 3.98 -0.08
N SER A 5 -20.12 3.08 0.81
CA SER A 5 -19.23 3.39 1.93
C SER A 5 -17.85 3.85 1.44
N LEU A 6 -17.26 3.17 0.44
CA LEU A 6 -15.97 3.59 -0.12
C LEU A 6 -16.03 4.98 -0.73
N HIS A 7 -17.12 5.31 -1.43
CA HIS A 7 -17.32 6.64 -2.00
C HIS A 7 -17.52 7.71 -0.90
N THR A 8 -18.36 7.44 0.10
CA THR A 8 -18.59 8.37 1.21
C THR A 8 -17.32 8.65 2.03
N LEU A 9 -16.43 7.65 2.14
CA LEU A 9 -15.15 7.78 2.83
C LEU A 9 -14.03 8.33 1.93
N GLU A 10 -14.33 8.66 0.67
CA GLU A 10 -13.36 9.17 -0.31
C GLU A 10 -12.12 8.25 -0.44
N PHE A 11 -12.36 6.94 -0.45
CA PHE A 11 -11.28 5.94 -0.43
C PHE A 11 -10.35 6.06 -1.63
N ASP A 12 -10.88 6.47 -2.79
CA ASP A 12 -10.10 6.78 -4.00
C ASP A 12 -9.02 7.84 -3.75
N LYS A 13 -9.31 8.89 -2.97
CA LYS A 13 -8.32 9.91 -2.61
C LYS A 13 -7.24 9.37 -1.69
N ILE A 14 -7.58 8.39 -0.83
CA ILE A 14 -6.60 7.71 0.03
C ILE A 14 -5.64 6.88 -0.84
N LEU A 15 -6.17 6.11 -1.80
CA LEU A 15 -5.36 5.32 -2.72
C LEU A 15 -4.46 6.22 -3.59
N GLN A 16 -4.96 7.37 -4.05
CA GLN A 16 -4.16 8.33 -4.80
C GLN A 16 -2.99 8.86 -3.97
N ARG A 17 -3.24 9.30 -2.73
CA ARG A 17 -2.19 9.76 -1.82
C ARG A 17 -1.17 8.66 -1.53
N LEU A 18 -1.61 7.40 -1.41
CA LEU A 18 -0.71 6.26 -1.21
C LEU A 18 0.17 6.02 -2.46
N ALA A 19 -0.43 6.02 -3.65
CA ALA A 19 0.28 5.81 -4.91
C ALA A 19 1.38 6.86 -5.13
N GLU A 20 1.13 8.12 -4.79
CA GLU A 20 2.10 9.23 -4.85
C GLU A 20 3.32 9.04 -3.91
N ARG A 21 3.22 8.17 -2.90
CA ARG A 21 4.31 7.87 -1.96
C ARG A 21 5.11 6.61 -2.32
N THR A 22 4.74 5.92 -3.39
CA THR A 22 5.47 4.74 -3.85
C THR A 22 6.72 5.13 -4.64
N SER A 23 7.78 4.32 -4.59
CA SER A 23 9.05 4.63 -5.23
C SER A 23 9.12 4.25 -6.72
N PHE A 24 8.11 3.55 -7.26
CA PHE A 24 8.09 3.08 -8.65
C PHE A 24 6.66 2.81 -9.16
N SER A 25 6.52 2.75 -10.49
CA SER A 25 5.24 2.65 -11.22
C SER A 25 4.37 1.45 -10.82
N ALA A 26 4.97 0.27 -10.64
CA ALA A 26 4.23 -0.93 -10.27
C ALA A 26 3.66 -0.81 -8.85
N GLY A 27 4.41 -0.26 -7.89
CA GLY A 27 3.91 0.06 -6.56
C GLY A 27 2.72 1.03 -6.61
N ALA A 28 2.81 2.07 -7.43
CA ALA A 28 1.71 3.03 -7.61
C ALA A 28 0.44 2.36 -8.17
N GLN A 29 0.61 1.38 -9.07
CA GLN A 29 -0.50 0.63 -9.63
C GLN A 29 -1.13 -0.30 -8.59
N LEU A 30 -0.33 -1.05 -7.83
CA LEU A 30 -0.80 -1.88 -6.72
C LEU A 30 -1.59 -1.07 -5.68
N ALA A 31 -1.12 0.14 -5.35
CA ALA A 31 -1.82 1.04 -4.46
C ALA A 31 -3.20 1.45 -5.02
N ARG A 32 -3.30 1.76 -6.32
CA ARG A 32 -4.57 2.14 -6.95
C ARG A 32 -5.57 0.98 -7.06
N ASP A 33 -5.08 -0.24 -7.20
CA ASP A 33 -5.91 -1.43 -7.37
C ASP A 33 -6.32 -2.07 -6.03
N MET A 34 -5.83 -1.54 -4.90
CA MET A 34 -6.11 -2.09 -3.58
C MET A 34 -7.57 -1.86 -3.14
N LEU A 35 -8.15 -2.88 -2.54
CA LEU A 35 -9.45 -2.81 -1.86
C LEU A 35 -9.29 -3.25 -0.40
N PRO A 36 -10.09 -2.70 0.54
CA PRO A 36 -10.11 -3.21 1.89
C PRO A 36 -10.65 -4.65 1.92
N THR A 37 -10.24 -5.41 2.93
CA THR A 37 -10.69 -6.79 3.15
C THR A 37 -11.65 -6.86 4.34
N ASP A 38 -12.63 -7.76 4.28
CA ASP A 38 -13.48 -8.14 5.41
C ASP A 38 -12.99 -9.41 6.13
N ASP A 39 -11.92 -10.04 5.64
CA ASP A 39 -11.22 -11.12 6.31
C ASP A 39 -10.25 -10.57 7.38
N LEU A 40 -10.57 -10.85 8.64
CA LEU A 40 -9.78 -10.45 9.79
C LEU A 40 -8.36 -11.01 9.79
N THR A 41 -8.17 -12.24 9.31
CA THR A 41 -6.85 -12.88 9.24
C THR A 41 -5.97 -12.16 8.24
N LEU A 42 -6.52 -11.88 7.05
CA LEU A 42 -5.82 -11.14 6.01
C LEU A 42 -5.51 -9.70 6.45
N ALA A 43 -6.47 -9.02 7.09
CA ALA A 43 -6.25 -7.68 7.63
C ALA A 43 -5.11 -7.64 8.66
N ARG A 44 -5.08 -8.61 9.59
CA ARG A 44 -3.99 -8.72 10.59
C ARG A 44 -2.64 -8.97 9.94
N HIS A 45 -2.62 -9.82 8.91
CA HIS A 45 -1.40 -10.12 8.18
C HIS A 45 -0.83 -8.87 7.49
N TRP A 46 -1.64 -8.16 6.70
CA TRP A 46 -1.21 -6.92 6.04
C TRP A 46 -0.74 -5.84 7.01
N LEU A 47 -1.42 -5.70 8.16
CA LEU A 47 -1.00 -4.76 9.20
C LEU A 47 0.35 -5.15 9.82
N ALA A 48 0.59 -6.44 10.05
CA ALA A 48 1.86 -6.94 10.55
C ALA A 48 3.00 -6.72 9.55
N GLU A 49 2.78 -7.01 8.27
CA GLU A 49 3.74 -6.74 7.19
C GLU A 49 4.08 -5.24 7.10
N THR A 50 3.08 -4.37 7.18
CA THR A 50 3.27 -2.91 7.16
C THR A 50 4.06 -2.44 8.39
N ALA A 51 3.79 -3.01 9.57
CA ALA A 51 4.49 -2.67 10.80
C ALA A 51 5.97 -3.07 10.72
N GLU A 52 6.26 -4.27 10.20
CA GLU A 52 7.61 -4.76 10.00
C GLU A 52 8.37 -3.93 8.97
N ALA A 53 7.77 -3.63 7.81
CA ALA A 53 8.38 -2.78 6.79
C ALA A 53 8.70 -1.37 7.34
N ARG A 54 7.80 -0.78 8.14
CA ARG A 54 8.05 0.50 8.79
C ARG A 54 9.22 0.42 9.77
N ARG A 55 9.31 -0.66 10.55
CA ARG A 55 10.41 -0.89 11.48
C ARG A 55 11.73 -1.02 10.73
N LEU A 56 11.78 -1.84 9.69
CA LEU A 56 12.94 -2.02 8.83
C LEU A 56 13.44 -0.68 8.28
N LEU A 57 12.55 0.14 7.72
CA LEU A 57 12.91 1.46 7.18
C LEU A 57 13.39 2.44 8.27
N SER A 58 12.91 2.30 9.50
CA SER A 58 13.36 3.14 10.63
C SER A 58 14.73 2.72 11.17
N GLU A 59 15.03 1.43 11.16
CA GLU A 59 16.30 0.85 11.62
C GLU A 59 17.38 0.92 10.52
N HIS A 60 16.98 0.84 9.25
CA HIS A 60 17.86 0.81 8.08
C HIS A 60 17.35 1.78 6.99
N SER A 61 17.77 3.04 7.09
CA SER A 61 17.31 4.12 6.21
C SER A 61 17.83 4.04 4.77
N ASP A 62 18.83 3.20 4.53
CA ASP A 62 19.45 2.90 3.23
C ASP A 62 18.73 1.77 2.48
N VAL A 63 17.75 1.11 3.13
CA VAL A 63 16.91 0.11 2.48
C VAL A 63 16.02 0.81 1.46
N HIS A 64 16.39 0.63 0.20
CA HIS A 64 15.63 1.05 -0.96
C HIS A 64 15.43 -0.16 -1.86
N LEU A 65 14.35 -0.18 -2.64
CA LEU A 65 14.11 -1.16 -3.70
C LEU A 65 15.06 -0.90 -4.90
N GLY A 66 16.35 -0.72 -4.65
CA GLY A 66 17.35 -0.19 -5.58
C GLY A 66 17.25 -0.78 -6.98
N GLY A 67 17.17 0.09 -8.00
CA GLY A 67 17.27 -0.30 -9.41
C GLY A 67 16.11 -1.13 -9.95
N VAL A 68 14.98 -1.27 -9.23
CA VAL A 68 13.77 -1.91 -9.77
C VAL A 68 13.12 -0.96 -10.77
N PHE A 69 13.67 -0.96 -11.98
CA PHE A 69 13.00 -0.42 -13.16
C PHE A 69 11.97 -1.42 -13.65
N ASP A 70 10.85 -0.87 -14.09
CA ASP A 70 9.65 -1.56 -14.58
C ASP A 70 10.00 -2.81 -15.40
N VAL A 71 9.72 -4.00 -14.84
CA VAL A 71 9.84 -5.27 -15.55
C VAL A 71 8.52 -5.48 -16.28
N ARG A 72 8.37 -4.84 -17.45
CA ARG A 72 7.24 -5.04 -18.37
C ARG A 72 7.58 -6.04 -19.46
#